data_AF-A0A9P3K5K6-F1
#
_entry.id   AF-A0A9P3K5K6-F1
#
_cell.length_a   1.000
_cell.length_b   1.000
_cell.length_c   1.000
_cell.angle_alpha   90.00
_cell.angle_beta   90.00
_cell.angle_gamma   90.00
#
_symmetry.space_group_name_H-M   'P 1'
#
loop_
_entity.id
_entity.type
_entity.pdbx_description
1 polymer ?
#
loop_
_entity_poly.entity_id
_entity_poly.type
_entity_poly.pdbx_seq_one_letter_code
_entity_poly.pdbx_strand_id
1 'polypeptide(L)'
;MGSSDASGSTPSYSFLPCIASGSSDSTVRVWSLLPSGKGRSACVATLKGHEGPITALAVAIHNPFLLTSVARDAKLRLWDCRNIVPSTVNPPTTSSSSSSLCIGTCRTPTSPFALLPLPPHASRALCLVAGRGGIAMIDLLPMKQVHSLPCGSSPLASFSSSPSRHIIAAGFEDGYVRMWRVGPLQEGVEAGGPHAALTVGSARQLSACIAGFKLLACSKAHNGTVDFLYLDSYKCISGSRGDGFLSVWDAETGEEIRTLDATAPPPWLVEAEDESDQGDGDGDGEMVVTMGVLVATGMLMLSMLGKLLQQMLPPLALVTALL
;
A
#
# COMPACT_ATOMS: atom_id res chain seq x y z
N MET A 1 -59.72 22.34 7.52
CA MET A 1 -58.99 21.50 6.55
C MET A 1 -57.52 21.84 6.70
N GLY A 2 -56.82 21.17 7.62
CA GLY A 2 -55.39 21.34 7.83
C GLY A 2 -54.67 20.17 7.18
N SER A 3 -53.82 20.47 6.20
CA SER A 3 -52.97 19.51 5.49
C SER A 3 -51.87 19.00 6.43
N SER A 4 -51.86 17.69 6.66
CA SER A 4 -50.81 16.98 7.40
C SER A 4 -49.67 16.60 6.45
N ASP A 5 -48.69 17.49 6.30
CA ASP A 5 -47.38 17.15 5.73
C ASP A 5 -46.39 16.91 6.87
N ALA A 6 -46.38 15.68 7.40
CA ALA A 6 -45.25 15.19 8.19
C ALA A 6 -44.25 14.54 7.23
N SER A 7 -43.37 15.37 6.69
CA SER A 7 -42.18 14.99 5.95
C SER A 7 -41.41 13.90 6.70
N GLY A 8 -41.24 12.74 6.06
CA GLY A 8 -40.37 11.68 6.55
C GLY A 8 -38.97 12.22 6.80
N SER A 9 -38.51 12.14 8.05
CA SER A 9 -37.14 12.46 8.42
C SER A 9 -36.20 11.50 7.68
N THR A 10 -35.54 12.00 6.64
CA THR A 10 -34.41 11.28 6.03
C THR A 10 -33.36 11.05 7.11
N PRO A 11 -32.90 9.81 7.38
CA PRO A 11 -31.84 9.58 8.34
C PRO A 11 -30.61 10.37 7.91
N SER A 12 -30.18 11.31 8.75
CA SER A 12 -28.95 12.06 8.53
C SER A 12 -27.78 11.11 8.71
N TYR A 13 -27.13 10.71 7.60
CA TYR A 13 -25.89 9.96 7.63
C TYR A 13 -24.77 10.88 8.14
N SER A 14 -24.62 10.99 9.45
CA SER A 14 -23.53 11.76 10.05
C SER A 14 -22.23 10.99 9.92
N PHE A 15 -21.29 11.55 9.14
CA PHE A 15 -19.90 11.14 9.12
C PHE A 15 -19.35 11.11 10.54
N LEU A 16 -18.88 9.95 10.97
CA LEU A 16 -18.07 9.83 12.17
C LEU A 16 -16.64 9.58 11.73
N PRO A 17 -15.65 10.35 12.23
CA PRO A 17 -14.26 10.09 11.89
C PRO A 17 -13.90 8.68 12.36
N CYS A 18 -13.57 7.81 11.41
CA CYS A 18 -13.30 6.41 11.69
C CYS A 18 -11.90 6.02 11.20
N ILE A 19 -11.29 5.05 11.86
CA ILE A 19 -10.08 4.38 11.36
C ILE A 19 -10.41 2.92 11.12
N ALA A 20 -9.94 2.38 10.00
CA ALA A 20 -9.90 0.95 9.75
C ALA A 20 -8.51 0.39 10.06
N SER A 21 -8.46 -0.82 10.61
CA SER A 21 -7.21 -1.55 10.85
C SER A 21 -7.34 -3.00 10.40
N GLY A 22 -6.30 -3.54 9.77
CA GLY A 22 -6.20 -4.94 9.38
C GLY A 22 -5.33 -5.72 10.35
N SER A 23 -5.67 -6.99 10.60
CA SER A 23 -4.97 -7.82 11.59
C SER A 23 -4.55 -9.19 11.04
N SER A 24 -3.57 -9.81 11.71
CA SER A 24 -3.18 -11.20 11.50
C SER A 24 -4.31 -12.20 11.78
N ASP A 25 -5.34 -11.81 12.54
CA ASP A 25 -6.52 -12.64 12.83
C ASP A 25 -7.49 -12.77 11.63
N SER A 26 -7.11 -12.27 10.45
CA SER A 26 -7.92 -12.24 9.22
C SER A 26 -9.16 -11.34 9.27
N THR A 27 -9.21 -10.42 10.24
CA THR A 27 -10.29 -9.43 10.36
C THR A 27 -9.82 -8.03 10.04
N VAL A 28 -10.77 -7.22 9.55
CA VAL A 28 -10.63 -5.76 9.48
C VAL A 28 -11.54 -5.17 10.54
N ARG A 29 -11.04 -4.23 11.34
CA ARG A 29 -11.80 -3.58 12.41
C ARG A 29 -11.92 -2.10 12.13
N VAL A 30 -13.09 -1.54 12.41
CA VAL A 30 -13.37 -0.11 12.26
C VAL A 30 -13.56 0.49 13.65
N TRP A 31 -12.90 1.61 13.89
CA TRP A 31 -12.77 2.27 15.17
C TRP A 31 -13.31 3.68 15.04
N SER A 32 -14.23 4.06 15.93
CA SER A 32 -14.67 5.45 16.03
C SER A 32 -13.58 6.27 16.72
N LEU A 33 -13.24 7.43 16.13
CA LEU A 33 -12.34 8.42 16.71
C LEU A 33 -13.05 9.43 17.61
N LEU A 34 -14.39 9.36 17.71
CA LEU A 34 -15.08 10.18 18.68
C LEU A 34 -14.76 9.71 20.10
N PRO A 35 -14.62 10.64 21.06
CA PRO A 35 -14.48 10.29 22.46
C PRO A 35 -15.70 9.48 22.91
N SER A 36 -15.51 8.18 23.15
CA SER A 36 -16.37 7.49 24.10
C SER A 36 -16.10 8.15 25.46
N GLY A 37 -17.11 8.33 26.32
CA GLY A 37 -16.98 8.99 27.63
C GLY A 37 -15.96 8.38 28.60
N LYS A 38 -15.16 7.39 28.15
CA LYS A 38 -14.03 6.75 28.83
C LYS A 38 -12.67 6.93 28.13
N GLY A 39 -12.53 7.85 27.18
CA GLY A 39 -11.24 8.22 26.56
C GLY A 39 -10.58 7.14 25.69
N ARG A 40 -11.30 6.07 25.33
CA ARG A 40 -10.83 5.04 24.37
C ARG A 40 -11.68 5.04 23.11
N SER A 41 -11.01 4.92 21.96
CA SER A 41 -11.66 4.63 20.68
C SER A 41 -12.41 3.31 20.77
N ALA A 42 -13.69 3.32 20.38
CA ALA A 42 -14.53 2.13 20.40
C ALA A 42 -14.45 1.41 19.05
N CYS A 43 -14.23 0.10 19.07
CA CYS A 43 -14.44 -0.75 17.90
C CYS A 43 -15.94 -0.74 17.57
N VAL A 44 -16.30 -0.17 16.43
CA VAL A 44 -17.70 -0.03 15.97
C VAL A 44 -18.10 -1.11 14.98
N ALA A 45 -17.14 -1.75 14.31
CA ALA A 45 -17.40 -2.90 13.45
C ALA A 45 -16.21 -3.85 13.38
N THR A 46 -16.51 -5.14 13.17
CA THR A 46 -15.53 -6.17 12.81
C THR A 46 -15.97 -6.82 11.50
N LEU A 47 -15.22 -6.56 10.44
CA LEU A 47 -15.44 -7.08 9.11
C LEU A 47 -14.74 -8.44 8.99
N LYS A 48 -15.53 -9.49 8.77
CA LYS A 48 -15.07 -10.88 8.66
C LYS A 48 -15.24 -11.40 7.24
N GLY A 49 -14.32 -12.25 6.80
CA GLY A 49 -14.43 -12.95 5.52
C GLY A 49 -13.08 -13.31 4.89
N HIS A 50 -12.00 -12.63 5.23
CA HIS A 50 -10.68 -13.09 4.81
C HIS A 50 -10.30 -14.40 5.51
N GLU A 51 -9.52 -15.21 4.81
CA GLU A 51 -9.04 -16.52 5.27
C GLU A 51 -7.53 -16.49 5.58
N GLY A 52 -6.95 -15.29 5.64
CA GLY A 52 -5.56 -15.09 6.02
C GLY A 52 -5.29 -13.67 6.54
N PRO A 53 -4.07 -13.43 7.07
CA PRO A 53 -3.65 -12.14 7.59
C PRO A 53 -3.88 -11.01 6.60
N ILE A 54 -4.49 -9.91 7.07
CA ILE A 54 -4.64 -8.69 6.27
C ILE A 54 -3.26 -8.07 6.05
N THR A 55 -2.93 -7.77 4.79
CA THR A 55 -1.62 -7.26 4.39
C THR A 55 -1.65 -5.81 3.93
N ALA A 56 -2.78 -5.32 3.42
CA ALA A 56 -2.97 -3.90 3.13
C ALA A 56 -4.44 -3.49 3.19
N LEU A 57 -4.67 -2.20 3.44
CA LEU A 57 -5.97 -1.53 3.45
C LEU A 57 -5.89 -0.23 2.67
N ALA A 58 -6.96 0.13 1.97
CA ALA A 58 -7.07 1.45 1.35
C ALA A 58 -8.54 1.88 1.20
N VAL A 59 -8.82 3.15 1.43
CA VAL A 59 -10.14 3.74 1.14
C VAL A 59 -10.22 4.07 -0.35
N ALA A 60 -11.35 3.78 -0.97
CA ALA A 60 -11.54 4.08 -2.37
C ALA A 60 -11.64 5.60 -2.59
N ILE A 61 -10.80 6.17 -3.46
CA ILE A 61 -10.73 7.63 -3.69
C ILE A 61 -12.08 8.22 -4.12
N HIS A 62 -12.87 7.46 -4.88
CA HIS A 62 -14.15 7.91 -5.42
C HIS A 62 -15.31 7.84 -4.41
N ASN A 63 -15.15 7.10 -3.31
CA ASN A 63 -16.19 6.92 -2.31
C ASN A 63 -15.58 6.62 -0.93
N PRO A 64 -15.64 7.57 0.03
CA PRO A 64 -15.02 7.39 1.35
C PRO A 64 -15.67 6.27 2.18
N PHE A 65 -16.87 5.82 1.81
CA PHE A 65 -17.52 4.71 2.47
C PHE A 65 -17.09 3.34 1.95
N LEU A 66 -16.29 3.28 0.89
CA LEU A 66 -15.79 2.03 0.34
C LEU A 66 -14.38 1.78 0.81
N LEU A 67 -14.19 0.70 1.57
CA LEU A 67 -12.89 0.23 2.02
C LEU A 67 -12.47 -0.98 1.19
N THR A 68 -11.22 -1.01 0.77
CA THR A 68 -10.59 -2.17 0.14
C THR A 68 -9.61 -2.83 1.11
N SER A 69 -9.57 -4.16 1.10
CA SER A 69 -8.61 -4.94 1.86
C SER A 69 -8.06 -6.07 1.02
N VAL A 70 -6.78 -6.39 1.24
CA VAL A 70 -6.13 -7.58 0.69
C VAL A 70 -5.46 -8.36 1.81
N ALA A 71 -5.37 -9.66 1.61
CA ALA A 71 -4.81 -10.58 2.59
C ALA A 71 -3.96 -11.67 1.92
N ARG A 72 -3.28 -12.46 2.74
CA ARG A 72 -2.50 -13.62 2.27
C ARG A 72 -3.35 -14.73 1.62
N ASP A 73 -4.68 -14.63 1.70
CA ASP A 73 -5.62 -15.50 0.96
C ASP A 73 -5.69 -15.17 -0.55
N ALA A 74 -4.90 -14.20 -1.03
CA ALA A 74 -4.86 -13.73 -2.42
C ALA A 74 -6.22 -13.24 -2.93
N LYS A 75 -7.04 -12.68 -2.03
CA LYS A 75 -8.32 -12.05 -2.35
C LYS A 75 -8.25 -10.56 -1.99
N LEU A 76 -8.81 -9.73 -2.87
CA LEU A 76 -9.26 -8.38 -2.56
C LEU A 76 -10.73 -8.47 -2.14
N ARG A 77 -11.08 -7.74 -1.08
CA ARG A 77 -12.47 -7.52 -0.65
C ARG A 77 -12.79 -6.03 -0.66
N LEU A 78 -14.01 -5.71 -1.09
CA LEU A 78 -14.59 -4.38 -1.06
C LEU A 78 -15.69 -4.35 0.00
N TRP A 79 -15.61 -3.40 0.92
CA TRP A 79 -16.51 -3.25 2.05
C TRP A 79 -17.29 -1.95 1.93
N ASP A 80 -18.60 -2.02 2.18
CA ASP A 80 -19.45 -0.84 2.32
C ASP A 80 -19.59 -0.47 3.80
N CYS A 81 -18.97 0.65 4.17
CA CYS A 81 -18.90 1.15 5.54
C CYS A 81 -20.00 2.19 5.87
N ARG A 82 -20.93 2.50 4.95
CA ARG A 82 -21.95 3.55 5.12
C ARG A 82 -22.80 3.41 6.37
N ASN A 83 -23.12 2.17 6.74
CA ASN A 83 -24.04 1.84 7.81
C ASN A 83 -23.31 1.35 9.08
N ILE A 84 -22.03 1.67 9.25
CA ILE A 84 -21.32 1.40 10.50
C ILE A 84 -21.78 2.43 11.53
N VAL A 85 -22.84 2.08 12.26
CA VAL A 85 -23.35 2.89 13.37
C VAL A 85 -22.54 2.57 14.63
N PRO A 86 -22.07 3.56 15.41
CA PRO A 86 -21.54 3.27 16.73
C PRO A 86 -22.64 2.59 17.53
N SER A 87 -22.30 1.45 18.13
CA SER A 87 -23.18 0.78 19.09
C SER A 87 -23.28 1.64 20.37
N THR A 88 -23.99 2.75 20.30
CA THR A 88 -24.46 3.50 21.46
C THR A 88 -25.83 2.96 21.81
N VAL A 89 -25.93 2.39 23.01
CA VAL A 89 -27.11 1.82 23.68
C VAL A 89 -27.35 0.33 23.39
N ASN A 90 -26.87 -0.48 24.34
CA ASN A 90 -27.09 -1.92 24.57
C ASN A 90 -26.39 -2.91 23.61
N PRO A 91 -25.57 -3.85 24.12
CA PRO A 91 -25.13 -4.98 23.31
C PRO A 91 -26.37 -5.80 22.92
N PRO A 92 -26.65 -6.05 21.63
CA PRO A 92 -27.72 -6.94 21.26
C PRO A 92 -27.37 -8.36 21.74
N THR A 93 -27.97 -8.76 22.85
CA THR A 93 -28.13 -10.17 23.23
C THR A 93 -29.14 -10.79 22.28
N THR A 94 -28.74 -11.01 21.02
CA THR A 94 -29.30 -11.98 20.07
C THR A 94 -28.62 -11.79 18.72
N SER A 95 -28.00 -12.87 18.25
CA SER A 95 -27.45 -13.05 16.91
C SER A 95 -28.54 -12.91 15.84
N SER A 96 -28.59 -11.79 15.14
CA SER A 96 -29.19 -11.62 13.79
C SER A 96 -29.05 -10.16 13.40
N SER A 97 -28.43 -9.72 12.31
CA SER A 97 -28.05 -10.38 11.07
C SER A 97 -26.77 -9.70 10.60
N SER A 98 -25.62 -10.40 10.62
CA SER A 98 -24.41 -9.88 9.97
C SER A 98 -24.63 -9.94 8.46
N SER A 99 -25.34 -8.95 7.91
CA SER A 99 -25.23 -8.63 6.50
C SER A 99 -23.74 -8.44 6.25
N SER A 100 -23.12 -9.34 5.48
CA SER A 100 -21.72 -9.20 5.15
C SER A 100 -21.54 -7.82 4.54
N LEU A 101 -20.78 -6.95 5.22
CA LEU A 101 -20.45 -5.62 4.69
C LEU A 101 -19.58 -5.73 3.43
N CYS A 102 -19.10 -6.94 3.11
CA CYS A 102 -18.40 -7.26 1.88
C CYS A 102 -19.38 -7.24 0.71
N ILE A 103 -19.25 -6.23 -0.15
CA ILE A 103 -20.06 -6.09 -1.36
C ILE A 103 -19.38 -6.66 -2.60
N GLY A 104 -18.11 -7.09 -2.48
CA GLY A 104 -17.36 -7.60 -3.62
C GLY A 104 -16.09 -8.35 -3.25
N THR A 105 -15.71 -9.33 -4.05
CA THR A 105 -14.40 -10.00 -3.95
C THR A 105 -13.79 -10.29 -5.31
N CYS A 106 -12.46 -10.16 -5.42
CA CYS A 106 -11.69 -10.45 -6.62
C CYS A 106 -10.41 -11.19 -6.24
N ARG A 107 -9.92 -12.09 -7.10
CA ARG A 107 -8.58 -12.68 -6.93
C ARG A 107 -7.51 -11.63 -7.23
N THR A 108 -6.39 -11.71 -6.54
CA THR A 108 -5.24 -10.82 -6.71
C THR A 108 -3.99 -11.62 -7.08
N PRO A 109 -2.88 -10.96 -7.41
CA PRO A 109 -1.57 -11.61 -7.46
C PRO A 109 -1.27 -12.34 -6.14
N THR A 110 -0.36 -13.32 -6.21
CA THR A 110 0.08 -14.10 -5.05
C THR A 110 0.76 -13.20 -4.03
N SER A 111 0.48 -13.45 -2.75
CA SER A 111 1.04 -12.70 -1.62
C SER A 111 0.93 -11.18 -1.80
N PRO A 112 -0.28 -10.62 -1.91
CA PRO A 112 -0.47 -9.17 -2.05
C PRO A 112 0.01 -8.45 -0.80
N PHE A 113 0.64 -7.30 -0.96
CA PHE A 113 1.19 -6.52 0.14
C PHE A 113 1.01 -5.00 0.00
N ALA A 114 0.54 -4.50 -1.14
CA ALA A 114 0.21 -3.08 -1.29
C ALA A 114 -1.10 -2.88 -2.08
N LEU A 115 -1.83 -1.84 -1.68
CA LEU A 115 -3.02 -1.33 -2.36
C LEU A 115 -2.80 0.14 -2.71
N LEU A 116 -3.09 0.50 -3.95
CA LEU A 116 -3.08 1.90 -4.39
C LEU A 116 -4.38 2.20 -5.13
N PRO A 117 -5.34 2.87 -4.48
CA PRO A 117 -6.49 3.45 -5.17
C PRO A 117 -6.00 4.41 -6.25
N LEU A 118 -6.57 4.31 -7.45
CA LEU A 118 -6.29 5.23 -8.54
C LEU A 118 -7.37 6.32 -8.59
N PRO A 119 -7.04 7.53 -9.09
CA PRO A 119 -8.04 8.55 -9.36
C PRO A 119 -9.16 7.99 -10.24
N PRO A 120 -10.42 8.36 -9.99
CA PRO A 120 -11.52 7.95 -10.85
C PRO A 120 -11.26 8.44 -12.28
N HIS A 121 -11.36 7.52 -13.24
CA HIS A 121 -11.27 7.84 -14.65
C HIS A 121 -12.59 7.41 -15.31
N ALA A 122 -13.32 8.39 -15.83
CA ALA A 122 -14.69 8.19 -16.31
C ALA A 122 -15.59 7.52 -15.24
N SER A 123 -16.30 6.45 -15.59
CA SER A 123 -17.21 5.71 -14.70
C SER A 123 -16.55 4.54 -13.96
N ARG A 124 -15.21 4.46 -13.93
CA ARG A 124 -14.46 3.34 -13.33
C ARG A 124 -13.84 3.71 -12.00
N ALA A 125 -13.93 2.77 -11.06
CA ALA A 125 -13.26 2.83 -9.77
C ALA A 125 -12.10 1.85 -9.76
N LEU A 126 -10.86 2.32 -9.88
CA LEU A 126 -9.71 1.44 -10.08
C LEU A 126 -8.79 1.40 -8.86
N CYS A 127 -8.18 0.24 -8.65
CA CYS A 127 -7.19 0.01 -7.62
C CYS A 127 -6.06 -0.86 -8.17
N LEU A 128 -4.81 -0.49 -7.89
CA LEU A 128 -3.67 -1.36 -8.09
C LEU A 128 -3.45 -2.23 -6.86
N VAL A 129 -3.20 -3.50 -7.10
CA VAL A 129 -2.77 -4.47 -6.10
C VAL A 129 -1.39 -4.95 -6.48
N ALA A 130 -0.40 -4.69 -5.61
CA ALA A 130 0.94 -5.23 -5.76
C ALA A 130 1.11 -6.45 -4.84
N GLY A 131 1.66 -7.53 -5.40
CA GLY A 131 2.04 -8.74 -4.68
C GLY A 131 3.25 -9.38 -5.32
N ARG A 132 3.80 -10.44 -4.70
CA ARG A 132 4.98 -11.15 -5.24
C ARG A 132 4.76 -11.62 -6.69
N GLY A 133 3.53 -11.98 -7.05
CA GLY A 133 3.17 -12.38 -8.41
C GLY A 133 3.01 -11.25 -9.43
N GLY A 134 3.27 -9.99 -9.05
CA GLY A 134 3.19 -8.82 -9.93
C GLY A 134 2.20 -7.75 -9.46
N ILE A 135 1.90 -6.82 -10.36
CA ILE A 135 0.99 -5.69 -10.09
C ILE A 135 -0.24 -5.82 -11.00
N ALA A 136 -1.41 -5.94 -10.40
CA ALA A 136 -2.69 -6.05 -11.09
C ALA A 136 -3.53 -4.80 -10.90
N MET A 137 -4.24 -4.38 -11.94
CA MET A 137 -5.25 -3.34 -11.88
C MET A 137 -6.64 -3.97 -11.82
N ILE A 138 -7.39 -3.62 -10.78
CA ILE A 138 -8.72 -4.16 -10.50
C ILE A 138 -9.75 -3.03 -10.58
N ASP A 139 -10.84 -3.28 -11.29
CA ASP A 139 -12.04 -2.44 -11.29
C ASP A 139 -12.94 -2.87 -10.14
N LEU A 140 -13.14 -1.95 -9.20
CA LEU A 140 -13.88 -2.15 -7.95
C LEU A 140 -15.39 -2.23 -8.18
N LEU A 141 -15.89 -1.79 -9.34
CA LEU A 141 -17.32 -1.92 -9.65
C LEU A 141 -17.71 -3.36 -10.07
N PRO A 142 -17.13 -3.95 -11.13
CA PRO A 142 -17.39 -5.34 -11.48
C PRO A 142 -16.57 -6.32 -10.63
N MET A 143 -15.64 -5.84 -9.79
CA MET A 143 -14.69 -6.65 -9.02
C MET A 143 -13.92 -7.62 -9.90
N LYS A 144 -13.35 -7.09 -10.99
CA LYS A 144 -12.57 -7.86 -11.96
C LYS A 144 -11.22 -7.20 -12.23
N GLN A 145 -10.21 -8.04 -12.38
CA GLN A 145 -8.93 -7.61 -12.92
C GLN A 145 -9.11 -7.15 -14.37
N VAL A 146 -8.64 -5.95 -14.67
CA VAL A 146 -8.71 -5.35 -16.00
C VAL A 146 -7.37 -5.51 -16.73
N HIS A 147 -6.26 -5.27 -16.03
CA HIS A 147 -4.92 -5.33 -16.61
C HIS A 147 -3.90 -5.84 -15.58
N SER A 148 -2.75 -6.30 -16.08
CA SER A 148 -1.53 -6.53 -15.29
C SER A 148 -0.42 -5.65 -15.84
N LEU A 149 0.40 -5.07 -14.97
CA LEU A 149 1.57 -4.32 -15.41
C LEU A 149 2.68 -5.29 -15.82
N PRO A 150 3.52 -4.92 -16.80
CA PRO A 150 4.61 -5.75 -17.27
C PRO A 150 5.76 -5.71 -16.26
N CYS A 151 5.74 -6.66 -15.33
CA CYS A 151 6.72 -6.77 -14.25
C CYS A 151 7.85 -7.76 -14.55
N GLY A 152 7.78 -8.49 -15.66
CA GLY A 152 8.70 -9.59 -15.95
C GLY A 152 8.39 -10.84 -15.13
N SER A 153 9.30 -11.82 -15.17
CA SER A 153 9.15 -13.10 -14.44
C SER A 153 9.68 -13.07 -13.02
N SER A 154 10.47 -12.05 -12.66
CA SER A 154 11.02 -11.92 -11.31
C SER A 154 9.93 -11.46 -10.32
N PRO A 155 9.84 -12.07 -9.13
CA PRO A 155 8.86 -11.66 -8.13
C PRO A 155 9.08 -10.24 -7.65
N LEU A 156 7.98 -9.60 -7.26
CA LEU A 156 8.01 -8.27 -6.68
C LEU A 156 8.37 -8.32 -5.19
N ALA A 157 9.37 -7.53 -4.80
CA ALA A 157 9.87 -7.45 -3.43
C ALA A 157 9.40 -6.19 -2.69
N SER A 158 9.32 -5.06 -3.40
CA SER A 158 8.93 -3.77 -2.83
C SER A 158 8.09 -2.94 -3.81
N PHE A 159 7.25 -2.06 -3.27
CA PHE A 159 6.35 -1.20 -4.06
C PHE A 159 6.19 0.14 -3.36
N SER A 160 6.21 1.23 -4.13
CA SER A 160 6.00 2.58 -3.64
C SER A 160 5.29 3.43 -4.69
N SER A 161 4.58 4.46 -4.24
CA SER A 161 3.77 5.31 -5.12
C SER A 161 3.84 6.76 -4.68
N SER A 162 3.81 7.66 -5.66
CA SER A 162 3.70 9.09 -5.51
C SER A 162 2.32 9.55 -6.01
N PRO A 163 1.35 9.79 -5.10
CA PRO A 163 -0.01 10.17 -5.49
C PRO A 163 -0.08 11.49 -6.25
N SER A 164 0.78 12.46 -5.91
CA SER A 164 0.82 13.81 -6.49
C SER A 164 1.31 13.83 -7.94
N ARG A 165 2.28 12.97 -8.27
CA ARG A 165 2.86 12.88 -9.62
C ARG A 165 2.31 11.73 -10.45
N HIS A 166 1.40 10.93 -9.86
CA HIS A 166 0.88 9.71 -10.47
C HIS A 166 2.01 8.78 -10.93
N ILE A 167 3.01 8.55 -10.07
CA ILE A 167 4.15 7.67 -10.37
C ILE A 167 4.11 6.48 -9.42
N ILE A 168 4.44 5.31 -9.93
CA ILE A 168 4.64 4.11 -9.14
C ILE A 168 6.02 3.56 -9.41
N ALA A 169 6.66 3.03 -8.38
CA ALA A 169 7.94 2.36 -8.45
C ALA A 169 7.80 0.97 -7.83
N ALA A 170 8.50 0.00 -8.39
CA ALA A 170 8.49 -1.36 -7.90
C ALA A 170 9.90 -1.97 -7.99
N GLY A 171 10.31 -2.63 -6.92
CA GLY A 171 11.60 -3.29 -6.77
C GLY A 171 11.42 -4.81 -6.80
N PHE A 172 12.39 -5.48 -7.42
CA PHE A 172 12.29 -6.90 -7.77
C PHE A 172 13.40 -7.73 -7.14
N GLU A 173 13.19 -9.04 -7.07
CA GLU A 173 14.20 -10.00 -6.57
C GLU A 173 15.39 -10.17 -7.52
N ASP A 174 15.28 -9.71 -8.77
CA ASP A 174 16.38 -9.72 -9.76
C ASP A 174 17.29 -8.48 -9.65
N GLY A 175 17.04 -7.61 -8.66
CA GLY A 175 17.76 -6.35 -8.44
C GLY A 175 17.34 -5.21 -9.36
N TYR A 176 16.28 -5.38 -10.15
CA TYR A 176 15.76 -4.31 -10.99
C TYR A 176 14.83 -3.39 -10.20
N VAL A 177 14.89 -2.11 -10.55
CA VAL A 177 13.87 -1.11 -10.23
C VAL A 177 13.14 -0.76 -11.50
N ARG A 178 11.81 -0.76 -11.43
CA ARG A 178 10.95 -0.31 -12.53
C ARG A 178 10.04 0.80 -12.05
N MET A 179 9.86 1.80 -12.90
CA MET A 179 9.01 2.96 -12.61
C MET A 179 8.04 3.21 -13.74
N TRP A 180 6.81 3.56 -13.39
CA TRP A 180 5.77 3.88 -14.35
C TRP A 180 5.08 5.18 -13.98
N ARG A 181 4.80 5.99 -15.00
CA ARG A 181 3.85 7.09 -14.90
C ARG A 181 2.46 6.56 -15.20
N VAL A 182 1.52 6.83 -14.31
CA VAL A 182 0.10 6.57 -14.47
C VAL A 182 -0.52 7.78 -15.17
N GLY A 183 -0.83 7.61 -16.46
CA GLY A 183 -1.55 8.57 -17.26
C GLY A 183 -3.05 8.31 -17.27
N PRO A 184 -3.83 9.13 -18.02
CA PRO A 184 -5.23 8.86 -18.26
C PRO A 184 -5.39 7.50 -18.95
N LEU A 185 -6.41 6.75 -18.53
CA LEU A 185 -6.72 5.45 -19.12
C LEU A 185 -7.38 5.67 -20.47
N GLN A 186 -6.76 5.19 -21.54
CA GLN A 186 -7.39 5.26 -22.85
C GLN A 186 -8.52 4.22 -22.94
N GLU A 187 -9.73 4.67 -23.23
CA GLU A 187 -10.86 3.78 -23.51
C GLU A 187 -10.65 3.08 -24.87
N GLY A 188 -10.95 1.79 -24.94
CA GLY A 188 -10.96 1.03 -26.20
C GLY A 188 -9.65 0.36 -26.60
N VAL A 189 -8.57 0.45 -25.82
CA VAL A 189 -7.41 -0.44 -25.99
C VAL A 189 -7.69 -1.72 -25.23
N GLU A 190 -8.26 -2.73 -25.90
CA GLU A 190 -8.25 -4.09 -25.38
C GLU A 190 -6.80 -4.48 -25.11
N ALA A 191 -6.52 -4.94 -23.89
CA ALA A 191 -5.25 -5.54 -23.55
C ALA A 191 -4.95 -6.60 -24.61
N GLY A 192 -3.97 -6.34 -25.49
CA GLY A 192 -3.37 -7.40 -26.29
C GLY A 192 -3.08 -8.55 -25.34
N GLY A 193 -3.52 -9.76 -25.71
CA GLY A 193 -3.54 -10.92 -24.83
C GLY A 193 -2.20 -11.24 -24.16
N PRO A 194 -2.10 -12.35 -23.41
CA PRO A 194 -0.95 -12.69 -22.55
C PRO A 194 0.44 -12.79 -23.24
N HIS A 195 0.53 -12.45 -24.53
CA HIS A 195 1.72 -12.43 -25.37
C HIS A 195 2.22 -11.05 -25.80
N ALA A 196 1.71 -9.93 -25.26
CA ALA A 196 2.45 -8.66 -25.33
C ALA A 196 3.66 -8.70 -24.37
N ALA A 197 4.50 -9.74 -24.53
CA ALA A 197 5.76 -9.90 -23.85
C ALA A 197 6.67 -8.78 -24.36
N LEU A 198 6.82 -7.73 -23.55
CA LEU A 198 8.01 -6.91 -23.56
C LEU A 198 9.19 -7.88 -23.41
N THR A 199 9.87 -8.15 -24.52
CA THR A 199 11.16 -8.86 -24.46
C THR A 199 12.09 -7.90 -23.74
N VAL A 200 12.33 -8.14 -22.46
CA VAL A 200 13.30 -7.40 -21.64
C VAL A 200 14.69 -7.81 -22.13
N GLY A 201 15.09 -7.21 -23.25
CA GLY A 201 16.31 -7.50 -23.97
C GLY A 201 16.71 -6.27 -24.77
N SER A 202 17.66 -5.51 -24.21
CA SER A 202 18.20 -4.24 -24.69
C SER A 202 17.28 -3.01 -24.51
N ALA A 203 17.89 -1.96 -23.99
CA ALA A 203 17.30 -0.71 -23.49
C ALA A 203 16.63 0.19 -24.55
N ARG A 204 15.90 -0.35 -25.54
CA ARG A 204 15.41 0.43 -26.69
C ARG A 204 13.91 0.38 -27.00
N GLN A 205 13.06 -0.09 -26.09
CA GLN A 205 11.60 0.06 -26.23
C GLN A 205 10.95 0.61 -24.95
N LEU A 206 11.27 1.86 -24.60
CA LEU A 206 10.66 2.60 -23.47
C LEU A 206 9.29 3.22 -23.81
N SER A 207 8.69 2.89 -24.96
CA SER A 207 7.42 3.49 -25.41
C SER A 207 6.19 2.57 -25.29
N ALA A 208 6.31 1.43 -24.60
CA ALA A 208 5.13 0.60 -24.36
C ALA A 208 4.26 1.24 -23.26
N CYS A 209 3.19 1.90 -23.70
CA CYS A 209 2.10 2.31 -22.82
C CYS A 209 1.10 1.15 -22.73
N ILE A 210 0.85 0.64 -21.52
CA ILE A 210 -0.20 -0.35 -21.29
C ILE A 210 -1.25 0.29 -20.40
N ALA A 211 -2.49 0.43 -20.91
CA ALA A 211 -3.62 0.97 -20.14
C ALA A 211 -3.32 2.29 -19.41
N GLY A 212 -2.67 3.25 -20.10
CA GLY A 212 -2.28 4.53 -19.51
C GLY A 212 -1.00 4.51 -18.67
N PHE A 213 -0.39 3.34 -18.42
CA PHE A 213 0.90 3.23 -17.73
C PHE A 213 2.05 3.35 -18.72
N LYS A 214 2.85 4.39 -18.60
CA LYS A 214 4.09 4.59 -19.36
C LYS A 214 5.28 4.15 -18.52
N LEU A 215 6.08 3.20 -19.01
CA LEU A 215 7.35 2.83 -18.38
C LEU A 215 8.32 4.01 -18.47
N LEU A 216 8.81 4.48 -17.32
CA LEU A 216 9.82 5.53 -17.21
C LEU A 216 11.23 4.92 -17.13
N ALA A 217 11.37 3.88 -16.28
CA ALA A 217 12.65 3.23 -16.03
C ALA A 217 12.51 1.73 -15.87
N CYS A 218 13.55 1.01 -16.29
CA CYS A 218 13.75 -0.40 -16.02
C CYS A 218 15.27 -0.62 -15.96
N SER A 219 15.82 -0.49 -14.76
CA SER A 219 17.28 -0.46 -14.55
C SER A 219 17.68 -1.48 -13.52
N LYS A 220 18.78 -2.19 -13.76
CA LYS A 220 19.41 -3.03 -12.76
C LYS A 220 20.12 -2.12 -11.77
N ALA A 221 19.58 -2.03 -10.55
CA ALA A 221 20.02 -1.15 -9.50
C ALA A 221 20.93 -1.85 -8.50
N HIS A 222 20.58 -3.10 -8.18
CA HIS A 222 21.14 -3.84 -7.06
C HIS A 222 21.63 -5.22 -7.52
N ASN A 223 22.58 -5.78 -6.77
CA ASN A 223 23.08 -7.15 -7.00
C ASN A 223 22.25 -8.23 -6.25
N GLY A 224 21.24 -7.79 -5.50
CA GLY A 224 20.30 -8.65 -4.79
C GLY A 224 18.89 -8.06 -4.83
N THR A 225 18.01 -8.61 -4.01
CA THR A 225 16.61 -8.19 -3.91
C THR A 225 16.49 -6.71 -3.54
N VAL A 226 15.67 -5.97 -4.28
CA VAL A 226 15.32 -4.59 -3.91
C VAL A 226 14.29 -4.60 -2.78
N ASP A 227 14.76 -4.77 -1.56
CA ASP A 227 13.95 -4.89 -0.34
C ASP A 227 13.33 -3.55 0.09
N PHE A 228 14.01 -2.45 -0.20
CA PHE A 228 13.61 -1.11 0.21
C PHE A 228 13.34 -0.23 -1.00
N LEU A 229 12.19 0.43 -0.99
CA LEU A 229 11.82 1.37 -2.03
C LEU A 229 10.98 2.50 -1.43
N TYR A 230 11.48 3.71 -1.57
CA TYR A 230 10.77 4.92 -1.18
C TYR A 230 10.63 5.83 -2.40
N LEU A 231 9.44 6.36 -2.63
CA LEU A 231 9.14 7.26 -3.72
C LEU A 231 8.35 8.45 -3.20
N ASP A 232 8.85 9.66 -3.47
CA ASP A 232 8.12 10.91 -3.25
C ASP A 232 7.80 11.60 -4.59
N SER A 233 7.52 12.91 -4.56
CA SER A 233 7.17 13.67 -5.77
C SER A 233 8.35 13.98 -6.70
N TYR A 234 9.58 13.74 -6.26
CA TYR A 234 10.80 14.20 -6.92
C TYR A 234 11.89 13.14 -6.99
N LYS A 235 11.99 12.28 -5.98
CA LYS A 235 13.05 11.27 -5.85
C LYS A 235 12.47 9.90 -5.52
N CYS A 236 13.15 8.89 -6.05
CA CYS A 236 13.02 7.53 -5.56
C CYS A 236 14.34 7.12 -4.93
N ILE A 237 14.28 6.28 -3.90
CA ILE A 237 15.44 5.65 -3.26
C ILE A 237 15.17 4.16 -3.24
N SER A 238 16.10 3.37 -3.76
CA SER A 238 16.07 1.92 -3.69
C SER A 238 17.26 1.40 -2.89
N GLY A 239 17.06 0.27 -2.21
CA GLY A 239 18.11 -0.41 -1.45
C GLY A 239 17.91 -1.92 -1.44
N SER A 240 19.03 -2.63 -1.37
CA SER A 240 19.11 -4.07 -1.14
C SER A 240 19.84 -4.33 0.18
N ARG A 241 19.39 -5.32 0.95
CA ARG A 241 20.00 -5.62 2.26
C ARG A 241 21.45 -6.10 2.18
N GLY A 242 21.88 -6.62 1.04
CA GLY A 242 23.13 -7.36 0.92
C GLY A 242 24.18 -6.77 -0.02
N ASP A 243 23.90 -5.64 -0.68
CA ASP A 243 24.86 -5.05 -1.63
C ASP A 243 25.60 -3.82 -1.11
N GLY A 244 25.19 -3.25 0.03
CA GLY A 244 25.86 -2.11 0.65
C GLY A 244 25.62 -0.77 -0.05
N PHE A 245 24.71 -0.70 -1.02
CA PHE A 245 24.47 0.50 -1.81
C PHE A 245 23.01 0.95 -1.77
N LEU A 246 22.81 2.28 -1.87
CA LEU A 246 21.51 2.90 -2.13
C LEU A 246 21.55 3.62 -3.47
N SER A 247 20.59 3.35 -4.35
CA SER A 247 20.45 4.09 -5.60
C SER A 247 19.41 5.19 -5.43
N VAL A 248 19.78 6.42 -5.80
CA VAL A 248 18.91 7.58 -5.81
C VAL A 248 18.53 7.91 -7.24
N TRP A 249 17.23 8.01 -7.48
CA TRP A 249 16.65 8.19 -8.80
C TRP A 249 15.88 9.49 -8.87
N ASP A 250 15.82 10.06 -10.07
CA ASP A 250 14.90 11.12 -10.36
C ASP A 250 13.51 10.52 -10.64
N ALA A 251 12.51 10.89 -9.85
CA ALA A 251 11.19 10.28 -9.98
C ALA A 251 10.51 10.59 -11.32
N GLU A 252 10.81 11.75 -11.91
CA GLU A 252 10.12 12.23 -13.11
C GLU A 252 10.69 11.61 -14.40
N THR A 253 12.01 11.47 -14.47
CA THR A 253 12.70 10.87 -15.61
C THR A 253 12.91 9.37 -15.45
N GLY A 254 12.97 8.88 -14.21
CA GLY A 254 13.36 7.51 -13.88
C GLY A 254 14.86 7.24 -14.01
N GLU A 255 15.67 8.26 -14.27
CA GLU A 255 17.13 8.12 -14.37
C GLU A 255 17.77 7.98 -12.99
N GLU A 256 18.79 7.14 -12.90
CA GLU A 256 19.63 7.07 -11.71
C GLU A 256 20.49 8.33 -11.62
N ILE A 257 20.39 9.05 -10.51
CA ILE A 257 21.14 10.29 -10.26
C ILE A 257 22.50 9.96 -9.67
N ARG A 258 22.52 9.06 -8.68
CA ARG A 258 23.73 8.63 -7.97
C ARG A 258 23.48 7.38 -7.16
N THR A 259 24.55 6.64 -6.94
CA THR A 259 24.64 5.55 -5.97
C THR A 259 25.36 6.06 -4.73
N LEU A 260 24.83 5.74 -3.55
CA LEU A 260 25.41 6.06 -2.25
C LEU A 260 25.95 4.77 -1.63
N ASP A 261 27.18 4.82 -1.16
CA ASP A 261 27.76 3.75 -0.35
C ASP A 261 27.19 3.85 1.08
N ALA A 262 26.47 2.82 1.50
CA ALA A 262 25.88 2.73 2.82
C ALA A 262 26.78 1.97 3.81
N THR A 263 27.90 1.40 3.34
CA THR A 263 28.91 0.74 4.17
C THR A 263 29.91 1.73 4.77
N ALA A 264 30.04 2.91 4.17
CA ALA A 264 30.94 3.95 4.65
C ALA A 264 30.38 4.62 5.92
N PRO A 265 31.19 4.78 6.99
CA PRO A 265 30.79 5.58 8.14
C PRO A 265 30.52 7.03 7.68
N PRO A 266 29.54 7.72 8.31
CA PRO A 266 29.24 9.08 7.91
C PRO A 266 30.49 9.96 8.11
N PRO A 267 30.75 10.94 7.22
CA PRO A 267 32.01 11.69 7.19
C PRO A 267 32.28 12.55 8.44
N TRP A 268 31.30 12.65 9.35
CA TRP A 268 31.42 13.34 10.63
C TRP A 268 31.68 12.41 11.82
N LEU A 269 31.70 11.09 11.60
CA LEU A 269 32.13 10.11 12.59
C LEU A 269 33.66 10.05 12.56
N VAL A 270 34.28 10.89 13.38
CA VAL A 270 35.69 10.72 13.76
C VAL A 270 35.71 9.55 14.74
N GLU A 271 36.14 8.38 14.28
CA GLU A 271 36.38 7.25 15.17
C GLU A 271 37.55 7.63 16.10
N ALA A 272 37.28 7.62 17.40
CA ALA A 272 38.35 7.55 18.38
C ALA A 272 38.93 6.15 18.28
N GLU A 273 40.21 6.05 17.90
CA GLU A 273 40.96 4.80 17.94
C GLU A 273 41.01 4.32 19.40
N ASP A 274 40.33 3.21 19.69
CA ASP A 274 40.65 2.40 20.87
C ASP A 274 41.17 1.04 20.39
N GLU A 275 42.49 0.88 20.48
CA GLU A 275 43.16 -0.42 20.43
C GLU A 275 42.70 -1.28 21.62
N SER A 276 41.91 -2.34 21.39
CA SER A 276 42.03 -3.57 22.19
C SER A 276 41.29 -4.76 21.56
N ASP A 277 42.11 -5.71 21.13
CA ASP A 277 41.98 -7.17 21.20
C ASP A 277 40.94 -7.97 20.38
N GLN A 278 41.52 -9.02 19.80
CA GLN A 278 40.98 -10.09 18.97
C GLN A 278 40.00 -10.99 19.73
N GLY A 279 38.93 -11.44 19.07
CA GLY A 279 38.10 -12.54 19.57
C GLY A 279 36.86 -12.84 18.72
N ASP A 280 37.00 -13.83 17.84
CA ASP A 280 35.99 -14.66 17.20
C ASP A 280 35.02 -14.04 16.18
N GLY A 281 35.17 -14.53 14.94
CA GLY A 281 34.33 -14.22 13.80
C GLY A 281 32.95 -14.87 13.88
N ASP A 282 31.94 -14.00 13.87
CA ASP A 282 30.68 -14.25 13.17
C ASP A 282 30.36 -12.96 12.41
N GLY A 283 30.29 -13.04 11.08
CA GLY A 283 30.33 -11.91 10.15
C GLY A 283 29.01 -11.13 10.03
N ASP A 284 28.31 -10.92 11.15
CA ASP A 284 26.99 -10.28 11.21
C ASP A 284 27.07 -8.89 11.88
N GLY A 285 28.24 -8.25 11.77
CA GLY A 285 28.54 -6.93 12.31
C GLY A 285 27.71 -5.82 11.69
N GLU A 286 26.56 -5.54 12.32
CA GLU A 286 26.16 -4.19 12.70
C GLU A 286 26.09 -3.11 11.60
N MET A 287 25.48 -3.39 10.45
CA MET A 287 24.93 -2.33 9.56
C MET A 287 23.55 -1.81 10.06
N VAL A 288 23.43 -1.54 11.36
CA VAL A 288 22.15 -1.16 12.00
C VAL A 288 22.00 0.36 12.23
N VAL A 289 23.05 1.17 12.10
CA VAL A 289 22.98 2.54 12.68
C VAL A 289 22.74 3.68 11.68
N THR A 290 22.92 3.52 10.35
CA THR A 290 22.77 4.64 9.38
C THR A 290 21.59 4.53 8.41
N MET A 291 21.07 3.32 8.16
CA MET A 291 19.84 3.12 7.35
C MET A 291 18.59 3.73 8.01
N GLY A 292 18.65 3.97 9.32
CA GLY A 292 17.56 4.49 10.13
C GLY A 292 17.42 6.01 10.17
N VAL A 293 18.11 6.82 9.35
CA VAL A 293 17.99 8.31 9.43
C VAL A 293 17.28 8.92 8.22
N LEU A 294 17.52 8.42 7.01
CA LEU A 294 16.82 8.92 5.81
C LEU A 294 15.44 8.28 5.64
N VAL A 295 15.32 6.98 5.96
CA VAL A 295 14.01 6.31 6.08
C VAL A 295 13.24 6.86 7.27
N ALA A 296 13.93 7.28 8.34
CA ALA A 296 13.26 7.78 9.54
C ALA A 296 12.66 9.17 9.41
N THR A 297 12.97 10.07 8.48
CA THR A 297 12.19 11.33 8.47
C THR A 297 10.78 11.13 7.91
N GLY A 298 10.61 10.26 6.90
CA GLY A 298 9.30 9.79 6.44
C GLY A 298 8.67 8.76 7.38
N MET A 299 9.45 7.78 7.87
CA MET A 299 8.99 6.80 8.85
C MET A 299 8.83 7.36 10.26
N LEU A 300 9.44 8.48 10.67
CA LEU A 300 9.20 9.13 11.98
C LEU A 300 7.86 9.85 11.94
N MET A 301 7.45 10.41 10.80
CA MET A 301 6.08 10.91 10.65
C MET A 301 5.07 9.75 10.72
N LEU A 302 5.31 8.64 10.00
CA LEU A 302 4.48 7.43 10.08
C LEU A 302 4.62 6.64 11.39
N SER A 303 5.73 6.74 12.11
CA SER A 303 6.03 6.08 13.40
C SER A 303 5.56 6.92 14.56
N MET A 304 5.57 8.26 14.46
CA MET A 304 4.88 9.11 15.42
C MET A 304 3.37 8.98 15.24
N LEU A 305 2.83 8.99 14.01
CA LEU A 305 1.43 8.62 13.78
C LEU A 305 1.17 7.18 14.23
N GLY A 306 2.07 6.25 13.92
CA GLY A 306 1.96 4.82 14.22
C GLY A 306 2.01 4.52 15.72
N LYS A 307 2.85 5.23 16.50
CA LYS A 307 2.92 5.17 17.96
C LYS A 307 1.68 5.81 18.59
N LEU A 308 1.19 6.94 18.05
CA LEU A 308 -0.08 7.53 18.48
C LEU A 308 -1.26 6.58 18.21
N LEU A 309 -1.26 5.93 17.04
CA LEU A 309 -2.27 4.94 16.65
C LEU A 309 -2.15 3.64 17.46
N GLN A 310 -0.94 3.17 17.76
CA GLN A 310 -0.69 1.99 18.62
C GLN A 310 -1.11 2.23 20.08
N GLN A 311 -1.09 3.47 20.57
CA GLN A 311 -1.68 3.80 21.87
C GLN A 311 -3.21 3.76 21.85
N MET A 312 -3.83 3.89 20.67
CA MET A 312 -5.29 3.96 20.47
C MET A 312 -5.90 2.64 19.97
N LEU A 313 -5.10 1.72 19.43
CA LEU A 313 -5.51 0.46 18.78
C LEU A 313 -4.90 -0.76 19.49
N PRO A 314 -5.52 -1.94 19.46
CA PRO A 314 -4.97 -3.15 20.07
C PRO A 314 -3.65 -3.59 19.40
N PRO A 315 -2.78 -4.33 20.10
CA PRO A 315 -1.42 -4.70 19.64
C PRO A 315 -1.37 -5.60 18.40
N LEU A 316 -2.51 -6.03 17.86
CA LEU A 316 -2.62 -6.93 16.71
C LEU A 316 -2.90 -6.22 15.37
N ALA A 317 -2.97 -4.90 15.34
CA ALA A 317 -3.15 -4.12 14.11
C ALA A 317 -1.83 -4.04 13.32
N LEU A 318 -1.81 -4.56 12.10
CA LEU A 318 -0.63 -4.57 11.22
C LEU A 318 -0.64 -3.42 10.21
N VAL A 319 -1.83 -2.97 9.79
CA VAL A 319 -2.02 -1.92 8.78
C VAL A 319 -3.23 -1.07 9.14
N THR A 320 -3.23 0.21 8.76
CA THR A 320 -4.31 1.16 9.06
C THR A 320 -4.69 2.01 7.85
N ALA A 321 -5.95 2.45 7.81
CA ALA A 321 -6.48 3.40 6.84
C ALA A 321 -7.49 4.34 7.53
N LEU A 322 -7.52 5.62 7.16
CA LEU A 322 -8.46 6.61 7.69
C LEU A 322 -9.71 6.65 6.79
N LEU A 323 -10.90 6.54 7.39
CA LEU A 323 -12.22 6.58 6.74
C LEU A 323 -12.89 7.95 6.89
#